data_AF-A0A9X8SZS3-F1
#
_entry.id   AF-A0A9X8SZS3-F1
#
_cell.length_a   1.000
_cell.length_b   1.000
_cell.length_c   1.000
_cell.angle_alpha   90.00
_cell.angle_beta   90.00
_cell.angle_gamma   90.00
#
_symmetry.space_group_name_H-M   'P 1'
#
loop_
_entity.id
_entity.type
_entity.pdbx_description
1 polymer ?
#
loop_
_entity_poly.entity_id
_entity_poly.type
_entity_poly.pdbx_seq_one_letter_code
_entity_poly.pdbx_strand_id
1 'polypeptide(L)'
;MLVFRGSFGDIIDINVFATDMYGTFLTDANDYDRQRFAHVFEALQAQGKRFVAISGNQYDQIKGFFKDYAHQITIVSENGAYINQGALGLFLRSKT
;
A
#
# COMPACT_ATOMS: atom_id res chain seq x y z
N MET A 1 9.45 5.18 1.21
CA MET A 1 8.09 5.65 0.91
C MET A 1 8.12 6.54 -0.33
N LEU A 2 7.36 6.19 -1.37
CA LEU A 2 7.13 6.99 -2.57
C LEU A 2 5.77 7.67 -2.47
N VAL A 3 5.69 8.92 -2.94
CA VAL A 3 4.46 9.73 -2.90
C VAL A 3 4.12 10.13 -4.33
N PHE A 4 2.99 9.65 -4.85
CA PHE A 4 2.56 9.97 -6.21
C PHE A 4 1.58 11.14 -6.21
N ARG A 5 1.82 12.05 -7.15
CA ARG A 5 1.04 13.27 -7.35
C ARG A 5 0.20 13.15 -8.62
N GLY A 6 -1.07 13.52 -8.54
CA GLY A 6 -1.89 13.81 -9.71
C GLY A 6 -1.92 15.31 -9.97
N SER A 7 -2.18 15.69 -11.22
CA SER A 7 -2.41 17.08 -11.62
C SER A 7 -3.82 17.19 -12.20
N PHE A 8 -4.58 18.15 -11.69
CA PHE A 8 -5.77 18.70 -12.31
C PHE A 8 -5.50 20.21 -12.49
N GLY A 9 -5.02 20.60 -13.67
CA GLY A 9 -4.46 21.95 -13.89
C GLY A 9 -3.11 22.15 -13.17
N ASP A 10 -2.79 23.38 -12.78
CA ASP A 10 -1.48 23.76 -12.19
C ASP A 10 -1.30 23.37 -10.71
N ILE A 11 -2.30 22.74 -10.08
CA ILE A 11 -2.22 22.30 -8.69
C ILE A 11 -1.70 20.87 -8.63
N ILE A 12 -0.61 20.68 -7.89
CA ILE A 12 -0.03 19.37 -7.58
C ILE A 12 -0.72 18.81 -6.33
N ASP A 13 -1.51 17.76 -6.49
CA ASP A 13 -2.17 17.06 -5.38
C ASP A 13 -1.58 15.66 -5.17
N ILE A 14 -1.32 15.29 -3.93
CA ILE A 14 -0.80 13.96 -3.58
C ILE A 14 -1.98 13.00 -3.52
N ASN A 15 -1.97 11.93 -4.31
CA ASN A 15 -3.10 10.99 -4.40
C ASN A 15 -2.77 9.57 -3.91
N VAL A 16 -1.49 9.22 -3.82
CA VAL A 16 -1.06 7.88 -3.42
C VAL A 16 0.16 7.95 -2.53
N PHE A 17 0.11 7.17 -1.46
CA PHE A 17 1.22 6.91 -0.55
C PHE A 17 1.61 5.44 -0.71
N ALA A 18 2.81 5.19 -1.21
CA ALA A 18 3.33 3.85 -1.43
C ALA A 18 4.56 3.58 -0.58
N THR A 19 4.70 2.40 -0.03
CA THR A 19 5.86 2.04 0.79
C THR A 19 6.39 0.66 0.45
N ASP A 20 7.71 0.54 0.51
CA ASP A 20 8.34 -0.76 0.73
C ASP A 20 8.04 -1.25 2.16
N MET A 21 8.12 -2.55 2.38
CA MET A 21 7.77 -3.19 3.65
C MET A 21 8.98 -3.34 4.59
N TYR A 22 9.89 -4.26 4.28
CA TYR A 22 10.93 -4.71 5.23
C TYR A 22 12.06 -3.68 5.36
N GLY A 23 12.37 -3.27 6.59
CA GLY A 23 13.37 -2.22 6.84
C GLY A 23 12.95 -0.82 6.38
N THR A 24 11.70 -0.64 5.93
CA THR A 24 11.13 0.66 5.55
C THR A 24 9.87 0.97 6.37
N PHE A 25 8.79 0.22 6.15
CA PHE A 25 7.54 0.38 6.89
C PHE A 25 7.53 -0.46 8.16
N LEU A 26 8.07 -1.68 8.06
CA LEU A 26 8.33 -2.56 9.18
C LEU A 26 9.69 -2.23 9.78
N THR A 27 9.71 -2.21 11.11
CA THR A 27 10.92 -2.22 11.94
C THR A 27 11.72 -3.50 11.72
N ASP A 28 12.95 -3.56 12.26
CA ASP A 28 13.80 -4.75 12.22
C ASP A 28 13.17 -5.97 12.92
N ALA A 29 12.19 -5.75 13.81
CA ALA A 29 11.39 -6.79 14.44
C ALA A 29 10.23 -7.29 13.54
N ASN A 30 10.17 -6.88 12.27
CA ASN A 30 9.08 -7.14 11.34
C ASN A 30 7.71 -6.66 11.84
N ASP A 31 7.67 -5.49 12.49
CA ASP A 31 6.42 -4.91 12.99
C ASP A 31 6.32 -3.41 12.74
N TYR A 32 5.12 -2.85 12.88
CA TYR A 32 4.84 -1.43 12.78
C TYR A 32 3.83 -0.98 13.84
N ASP A 33 3.84 0.31 14.17
CA ASP A 33 2.89 0.89 15.12
C ASP A 33 1.46 0.89 14.53
N ARG A 34 0.63 -0.06 14.98
CA ARG A 34 -0.75 -0.25 14.53
C ARG A 34 -1.64 0.94 14.87
N GLN A 35 -1.48 1.54 16.04
CA GLN A 35 -2.31 2.65 16.48
C GLN A 35 -2.01 3.91 15.67
N ARG A 36 -0.73 4.21 15.45
CA ARG A 36 -0.31 5.33 14.61
C ARG A 36 -0.75 5.14 13.17
N PHE A 37 -0.58 3.94 12.62
CA PHE A 37 -1.05 3.64 11.28
C PHE A 37 -2.56 3.82 11.13
N ALA A 38 -3.35 3.31 12.09
CA ALA A 38 -4.81 3.45 12.06
C ALA A 38 -5.23 4.91 11.94
N HIS A 39 -4.66 5.79 12.78
CA HIS A 39 -4.96 7.22 12.76
C HIS A 39 -4.58 7.89 11.43
N VAL A 40 -3.39 7.60 10.91
CA VAL A 40 -2.94 8.15 9.62
C VAL A 40 -3.80 7.62 8.48
N PHE A 41 -4.11 6.33 8.48
CA PHE A 41 -4.87 5.68 7.44
C PHE A 41 -6.31 6.21 7.37
N GLU A 42 -6.96 6.43 8.51
CA GLU A 42 -8.28 7.07 8.57
C GLU A 42 -8.27 8.48 7.93
N ALA A 43 -7.26 9.29 8.24
CA ALA A 43 -7.11 10.61 7.64
C ALA A 43 -6.88 10.57 6.11
N LEU A 44 -6.11 9.59 5.64
CA LEU A 44 -5.90 9.36 4.20
C LEU A 44 -7.21 8.96 3.50
N GLN A 45 -7.98 8.05 4.11
CA GLN A 45 -9.27 7.60 3.58
C GLN A 45 -10.29 8.74 3.52
N ALA A 46 -10.36 9.58 4.55
CA ALA A 46 -11.24 10.76 4.58
C ALA A 46 -10.95 11.76 3.45
N GLN A 47 -9.71 11.78 2.95
CA GLN A 47 -9.25 12.61 1.84
C GLN A 47 -9.27 11.89 0.48
N GLY A 48 -9.77 10.64 0.42
CA GLY A 48 -9.78 9.83 -0.80
C GLY A 48 -8.40 9.43 -1.30
N LYS A 49 -7.39 9.41 -0.44
CA LYS A 49 -6.00 9.08 -0.79
C LYS A 49 -5.78 7.58 -0.66
N ARG A 50 -4.94 7.02 -1.53
CA ARG A 50 -4.67 5.56 -1.55
C ARG A 50 -3.39 5.22 -0.81
N PHE A 51 -3.41 4.11 -0.07
CA PHE A 51 -2.24 3.51 0.53
C PHE A 51 -1.84 2.22 -0.21
N VAL A 52 -0.55 2.07 -0.52
CA VAL A 52 0.00 0.96 -1.29
C VAL A 52 1.18 0.33 -0.55
N ALA A 53 1.05 -0.94 -0.18
CA ALA A 53 2.16 -1.75 0.34
C ALA A 53 2.84 -2.48 -0.83
N ILE A 54 4.16 -2.32 -0.97
CA ILE A 54 4.97 -2.92 -2.03
C ILE A 54 6.02 -3.82 -1.38
N SER A 55 6.15 -5.06 -1.83
CA SER A 55 7.22 -5.96 -1.39
C SER A 55 7.52 -7.03 -2.42
N GLY A 56 8.73 -7.59 -2.34
CA GLY A 56 9.10 -8.82 -3.06
C GLY A 56 8.43 -10.08 -2.51
N ASN A 57 7.85 -10.03 -1.32
CA ASN A 57 7.27 -11.20 -0.66
C ASN A 57 5.87 -11.56 -1.18
N GLN A 58 5.35 -12.71 -0.76
CA GLN A 58 4.04 -13.21 -1.17
C GLN A 58 2.88 -12.37 -0.61
N TYR A 59 1.78 -12.28 -1.37
CA TYR A 59 0.58 -11.52 -1.01
C TYR A 59 0.08 -11.82 0.40
N ASP A 60 -0.09 -13.10 0.75
CA ASP A 60 -0.67 -13.49 2.05
C ASP A 60 0.20 -13.09 3.23
N GLN A 61 1.53 -13.07 3.06
CA GLN A 61 2.44 -12.58 4.09
C GLN A 61 2.26 -11.08 4.31
N ILE A 62 2.21 -10.28 3.24
CA ILE A 62 2.02 -8.82 3.33
C ILE A 62 0.64 -8.51 3.91
N LYS A 63 -0.40 -9.19 3.42
CA LYS A 63 -1.78 -9.11 3.92
C LYS A 63 -1.86 -9.39 5.41
N GLY A 64 -1.07 -10.35 5.91
CA GLY A 64 -1.01 -10.71 7.32
C GLY A 64 -0.62 -9.55 8.25
N PHE A 65 0.11 -8.55 7.77
CA PHE A 65 0.44 -7.36 8.56
C PHE A 65 -0.74 -6.38 8.70
N PHE A 66 -1.61 -6.33 7.70
CA PHE A 66 -2.70 -5.35 7.56
C PHE A 66 -4.09 -5.98 7.65
N LYS A 67 -4.29 -7.03 8.47
CA LYS A 67 -5.53 -7.83 8.48
C LYS A 67 -6.82 -7.00 8.47
N ASP A 68 -6.90 -5.96 9.30
CA ASP A 68 -8.10 -5.12 9.43
C ASP A 68 -8.31 -4.14 8.26
N TYR A 69 -7.27 -3.93 7.44
CA TYR A 69 -7.24 -2.95 6.35
C TYR A 69 -7.03 -3.59 4.98
N ALA A 70 -6.84 -4.90 4.89
CA ALA A 70 -6.46 -5.62 3.68
C ALA A 70 -7.41 -5.38 2.50
N HIS A 71 -8.70 -5.16 2.78
CA HIS A 71 -9.73 -4.86 1.77
C HIS A 71 -9.71 -3.41 1.27
N GLN A 72 -8.96 -2.53 1.93
CA GLN A 72 -8.93 -1.08 1.67
C GLN A 72 -7.57 -0.61 1.12
N ILE A 73 -6.48 -1.35 1.40
CA ILE A 73 -5.16 -1.04 0.86
C ILE A 73 -4.93 -1.75 -0.48
N THR A 74 -4.01 -1.21 -1.27
CA THR A 74 -3.46 -1.95 -2.42
C THR A 74 -2.19 -2.67 -1.98
N ILE A 75 -2.07 -3.96 -2.33
CA ILE A 75 -0.86 -4.76 -2.09
C ILE A 75 -0.24 -5.09 -3.43
N VAL A 76 1.03 -4.75 -3.60
CA VAL A 76 1.89 -5.13 -4.71
C VAL A 76 2.91 -6.13 -4.16
N SER A 77 2.73 -7.40 -4.51
CA SER A 77 3.56 -8.51 -4.04
C SER A 77 4.42 -9.08 -5.18
N GLU A 78 5.32 -9.99 -4.84
CA GLU A 78 6.13 -10.74 -5.82
C GLU A 78 6.88 -9.82 -6.79
N ASN A 79 7.47 -8.74 -6.26
CA ASN A 79 8.20 -7.71 -7.03
C ASN A 79 7.35 -7.07 -8.14
N GLY A 80 6.04 -6.96 -7.92
CA GLY A 80 5.11 -6.37 -8.88
C GLY A 80 4.42 -7.36 -9.80
N ALA A 81 4.73 -8.66 -9.72
CA ALA A 81 4.06 -9.69 -10.52
C ALA A 81 2.61 -9.95 -10.09
N TYR A 82 2.23 -9.55 -8.87
CA TYR A 82 0.87 -9.67 -8.37
C TYR A 82 0.41 -8.37 -7.69
N ILE A 83 -0.76 -7.88 -8.07
CA ILE A 83 -1.37 -6.68 -7.51
C ILE A 83 -2.79 -7.01 -7.02
N ASN A 84 -3.10 -6.61 -5.80
CA ASN A 84 -4.43 -6.71 -5.23
C ASN A 84 -4.90 -5.30 -4.84
N GLN A 85 -5.97 -4.80 -5.46
CA GLN A 85 -6.57 -3.49 -5.14
C GLN A 85 -7.85 -3.71 -4.32
N GLY A 86 -7.71 -4.02 -3.04
CA GLY A 86 -8.84 -4.23 -2.14
C GLY A 86 -9.84 -5.28 -2.67
N ALA A 87 -11.08 -4.87 -2.93
CA ALA A 87 -12.16 -5.74 -3.43
C ALA A 87 -11.99 -6.17 -4.91
N LEU A 88 -11.17 -5.47 -5.70
CA LEU A 88 -10.87 -5.84 -7.08
C LEU A 88 -9.42 -6.32 -7.17
N GLY A 89 -9.22 -7.63 -7.13
CA GLY A 89 -7.92 -8.22 -7.43
C GLY A 89 -7.59 -8.02 -8.91
N LEU A 90 -6.65 -7.13 -9.24
CA LEU A 90 -6.17 -6.94 -10.61
C LEU A 90 -4.87 -7.73 -10.80
N PHE A 91 -4.97 -8.91 -11.38
CA PHE A 91 -3.79 -9.71 -11.71
C PHE A 91 -3.14 -9.20 -13.00
N LEU A 92 -1.96 -8.58 -12.89
CA LEU A 92 -1.11 -8.27 -14.04
C LEU A 92 -0.04 -9.37 -14.18
N ARG A 93 -0.31 -10.38 -14.99
CA ARG A 93 0.72 -11.35 -15.38
C ARG A 93 1.66 -10.68 -16.39
N SER A 94 2.96 -10.64 -16.08
CA SER A 94 3.97 -10.42 -17.12
C SER A 94 3.81 -11.52 -18.18
N LYS A 95 3.59 -11.13 -19.44
CA LYS A 95 3.75 -12.04 -20.58
C LYS A 95 5.26 -12.18 -20.80
N THR A 96 5.83 -13.28 -20.30
CA THR A 96 7.04 -13.85 -20.90
C THR A 96 6.70 -14.51 -22.22
#